data_AF-A0AAU9DBC1-F1
#
_entry.id   AF-A0AAU9DBC1-F1
#
_cell.length_a   1.000
_cell.length_b   1.000
_cell.length_c   1.000
_cell.angle_alpha   90.00
_cell.angle_beta   90.00
_cell.angle_gamma   90.00
#
_symmetry.space_group_name_H-M   'P 1'
#
loop_
_entity.id
_entity.type
_entity.pdbx_description
1 polymer ?
#
loop_
_entity_poly.entity_id
_entity_poly.type
_entity_poly.pdbx_seq_one_letter_code
_entity_poly.pdbx_strand_id
1 'polypeptide(L)'
;MAYHLKSVTLRTNNDRMTEIDELWQDVMNGKLPLIFDQNHEVQYGVFPISRYSNYASDETEDYDLSIMAVTSEFLKKLDAGSYQKYDAVAENTGTSARQAWGKVWEDSKNGVIKRSFTQDYEVSLTPSVSRDGKFHCILYIAVV
;
A
#
# COMPACT_ATOMS: atom_id res chain seq x y z
N MET A 1 -27.11 4.77 -3.06
CA MET A 1 -26.63 4.47 -1.69
C MET A 1 -26.30 5.77 -0.96
N ALA A 2 -26.56 5.85 0.35
CA ALA A 2 -26.25 7.03 1.18
C ALA A 2 -24.80 7.04 1.72
N TYR A 3 -24.04 5.96 1.50
CA TYR A 3 -22.66 5.79 1.97
C TYR A 3 -21.85 4.99 0.95
N HIS A 4 -20.52 5.13 1.00
CA HIS A 4 -19.56 4.37 0.21
C HIS A 4 -18.40 3.93 1.10
N LEU A 5 -17.87 2.73 0.87
CA LEU A 5 -16.71 2.23 1.59
C LEU A 5 -15.46 3.01 1.14
N LYS A 6 -14.75 3.66 2.07
CA LYS A 6 -13.52 4.43 1.76
C LYS A 6 -12.23 3.69 2.07
N SER A 7 -12.28 2.83 3.08
CA SER A 7 -11.14 2.04 3.54
C SER A 7 -11.63 0.85 4.36
N VAL A 8 -10.84 -0.22 4.36
CA VAL A 8 -10.96 -1.35 5.29
C VAL A 8 -9.65 -1.48 6.05
N THR A 9 -9.71 -1.77 7.35
CA THR A 9 -8.54 -1.83 8.22
C THR A 9 -8.47 -3.17 8.95
N LEU A 10 -7.29 -3.79 8.93
CA LEU A 10 -6.94 -5.00 9.65
C LEU A 10 -5.80 -4.71 10.63
N ARG A 11 -5.97 -5.08 11.89
CA ARG A 11 -4.86 -5.12 12.86
C ARG A 11 -4.06 -6.39 12.62
N THR A 12 -2.79 -6.26 12.27
CA THR A 12 -1.95 -7.35 11.78
C THR A 12 -0.47 -7.13 12.09
N ASN A 13 0.38 -8.07 11.68
CA ASN A 13 1.82 -7.97 11.71
C ASN A 13 2.42 -8.78 10.54
N ASN A 14 3.74 -8.80 10.43
CA ASN A 14 4.44 -9.46 9.31
C ASN A 14 4.33 -10.99 9.30
N ASP A 15 3.82 -11.61 10.36
CA ASP A 15 3.62 -13.06 10.44
C ASP A 15 2.23 -13.49 9.93
N ARG A 16 1.32 -12.54 9.72
CA ARG A 16 -0.09 -12.78 9.33
C ARG A 16 -0.35 -12.44 7.87
N MET A 17 0.61 -12.74 6.99
CA MET A 17 0.55 -12.43 5.55
C MET A 17 -0.66 -13.04 4.84
N THR A 18 -1.09 -14.24 5.23
CA THR A 18 -2.27 -14.89 4.65
C THR A 18 -3.53 -14.04 4.80
N GLU A 19 -3.73 -13.40 5.95
CA GLU A 19 -4.90 -12.56 6.21
C GLU A 19 -4.85 -11.26 5.41
N ILE A 20 -3.65 -10.72 5.20
CA ILE A 20 -3.42 -9.55 4.35
C ILE A 20 -3.77 -9.89 2.89
N ASP A 21 -3.33 -11.07 2.41
CA ASP A 21 -3.62 -11.53 1.05
C ASP A 21 -5.13 -11.77 0.84
N GLU A 22 -5.81 -12.39 1.80
CA GLU A 22 -7.27 -12.58 1.77
C GLU A 22 -8.02 -11.23 1.73
N LEU A 23 -7.59 -10.26 2.54
CA LEU A 23 -8.19 -8.93 2.53
C LEU A 23 -8.03 -8.24 1.16
N TRP A 24 -6.85 -8.34 0.56
CA TRP A 24 -6.61 -7.83 -0.79
C TRP A 24 -7.46 -8.55 -1.84
N GLN A 25 -7.58 -9.88 -1.77
CA GLN A 25 -8.45 -10.64 -2.67
C GLN A 25 -9.91 -10.20 -2.56
N ASP A 26 -10.41 -9.98 -1.35
CA ASP A 26 -11.77 -9.50 -1.08
C ASP A 26 -12.02 -8.09 -1.62
N VAL A 27 -11.00 -7.23 -1.62
CA VAL A 27 -11.07 -5.92 -2.30
C VAL A 27 -11.07 -6.09 -3.81
N MET A 28 -10.17 -6.91 -4.36
CA MET A 28 -9.97 -7.04 -5.81
C MET A 28 -11.09 -7.82 -6.52
N ASN A 29 -11.80 -8.71 -5.82
CA ASN A 29 -12.97 -9.43 -6.35
C ASN A 29 -14.29 -8.67 -6.16
N GLY A 30 -14.26 -7.54 -5.44
CA GLY A 30 -15.41 -6.67 -5.19
C GLY A 30 -16.36 -7.15 -4.09
N LYS A 31 -16.00 -8.18 -3.31
CA LYS A 31 -16.69 -8.52 -2.06
C LYS A 31 -16.67 -7.35 -1.08
N LEU A 32 -15.58 -6.59 -1.07
CA LEU A 32 -15.50 -5.27 -0.48
C LEU A 32 -15.58 -4.21 -1.59
N PRO A 33 -16.69 -3.43 -1.69
CA PRO A 33 -16.92 -2.49 -2.78
C PRO A 33 -16.14 -1.18 -2.57
N LEU A 34 -14.82 -1.29 -2.51
CA LEU A 34 -13.89 -0.18 -2.27
C LEU A 34 -13.56 0.55 -3.57
N ILE A 35 -13.28 -0.22 -4.62
CA ILE A 35 -12.96 0.27 -5.98
C ILE A 35 -14.08 -0.01 -6.98
N PHE A 36 -15.12 -0.73 -6.56
CA PHE A 36 -16.28 -1.09 -7.38
C PHE A 36 -17.45 -0.16 -7.08
N ASP A 37 -18.24 0.16 -8.09
CA ASP A 37 -19.49 0.89 -7.93
C ASP A 37 -20.65 -0.07 -7.56
N GLN A 38 -21.87 0.47 -7.47
CA GLN A 38 -23.07 -0.30 -7.15
C GLN A 38 -23.47 -1.34 -8.22
N ASN A 39 -22.95 -1.21 -9.44
CA ASN A 39 -23.15 -2.15 -10.54
C ASN A 39 -22.01 -3.19 -10.64
N HIS A 40 -21.09 -3.19 -9.66
CA HIS A 40 -19.89 -4.02 -9.67
C HIS A 40 -18.90 -3.66 -10.80
N GLU A 41 -18.94 -2.41 -11.27
CA GLU A 41 -17.98 -1.89 -12.24
C GLU A 41 -16.82 -1.18 -11.54
N VAL A 42 -15.61 -1.30 -12.08
CA VAL A 42 -14.43 -0.62 -11.52
C VAL A 42 -14.56 0.89 -11.71
N GLN A 43 -14.46 1.63 -10.61
CA GLN A 43 -14.54 3.09 -10.60
C GLN A 43 -13.29 3.70 -11.25
N TYR A 44 -13.49 4.54 -12.25
CA TYR A 44 -12.40 5.25 -12.92
C TYR A 44 -11.75 6.29 -12.01
N GLY A 45 -10.42 6.42 -12.08
CA GLY A 45 -9.67 7.45 -11.35
C GLY A 45 -9.44 7.13 -9.86
N VAL A 46 -9.78 5.92 -9.43
CA VAL A 46 -9.56 5.42 -8.07
C VAL A 46 -8.49 4.33 -8.09
N PHE A 47 -7.55 4.41 -7.15
CA PHE A 47 -6.42 3.50 -7.02
C PHE A 47 -6.44 2.87 -5.62
N PRO A 48 -6.48 1.53 -5.50
CA PRO A 48 -6.32 0.89 -4.21
C PRO A 48 -4.86 0.98 -3.76
N ILE A 49 -4.62 1.44 -2.54
CA ILE A 49 -3.29 1.51 -1.91
C ILE A 49 -3.34 0.93 -0.50
N SER A 50 -2.19 0.47 0.00
CA SER A 50 -2.06 0.16 1.42
C SER A 50 -1.59 1.39 2.19
N ARG A 51 -2.14 1.59 3.39
CA ARG A 51 -1.60 2.46 4.42
C ARG A 51 -1.26 1.63 5.65
N TYR A 52 -0.04 1.74 6.11
CA TYR A 52 0.44 1.14 7.34
C TYR A 52 0.48 2.24 8.41
N SER A 53 -0.10 2.00 9.58
CA SER A 53 -0.25 3.03 10.60
C SER A 53 -0.43 2.41 11.98
N ASN A 54 -0.44 3.24 13.03
CA ASN A 54 -0.73 2.80 14.39
C ASN A 54 0.18 1.63 14.84
N TYR A 55 1.45 1.71 14.49
CA TYR A 55 2.45 0.73 14.89
C TYR A 55 2.52 0.68 16.42
N ALA A 56 2.51 -0.51 17.00
CA ALA A 56 2.66 -0.70 18.43
C ALA A 56 4.05 -0.29 18.93
N SER A 57 5.08 -0.52 18.11
CA SER A 57 6.46 -0.10 18.35
C SER A 57 7.18 0.21 17.04
N ASP A 58 7.49 -0.84 16.28
CA ASP A 58 8.37 -0.81 15.12
C ASP A 58 7.92 -1.84 14.05
N GLU A 59 8.82 -2.29 13.17
CA GLU A 59 8.51 -3.26 12.13
C GLU A 59 8.20 -4.69 12.62
N THR A 60 8.50 -5.03 13.87
CA THR A 60 8.32 -6.40 14.40
C THR A 60 6.99 -6.61 15.12
N GLU A 61 6.37 -5.52 15.56
CA GLU A 61 5.14 -5.54 16.33
C GLU A 61 3.89 -5.28 15.46
N ASP A 62 2.72 -5.33 16.09
CA ASP A 62 1.45 -5.11 15.40
C ASP A 62 1.31 -3.69 14.83
N TYR A 63 0.62 -3.60 13.69
CA TYR A 63 0.23 -2.37 13.03
C TYR A 63 -1.16 -2.50 12.39
N ASP A 64 -1.74 -1.37 12.02
CA ASP A 64 -2.96 -1.31 11.24
C ASP A 64 -2.61 -1.26 9.76
N LEU A 65 -2.99 -2.29 9.01
CA LEU A 65 -3.00 -2.26 7.55
C LEU A 65 -4.37 -1.79 7.07
N SER A 66 -4.42 -0.66 6.37
CA SER A 66 -5.63 -0.17 5.73
C SER A 66 -5.51 -0.25 4.21
N ILE A 67 -6.46 -0.90 3.54
CA ILE A 67 -6.60 -0.78 2.09
C ILE A 67 -7.58 0.36 1.80
N MET A 68 -7.13 1.34 1.02
CA MET A 68 -7.92 2.54 0.72
C MET A 68 -8.01 2.80 -0.77
N ALA A 69 -9.17 3.27 -1.19
CA ALA A 69 -9.39 3.82 -2.54
C ALA A 69 -9.00 5.30 -2.55
N VAL A 70 -7.97 5.68 -3.31
CA VAL A 70 -7.48 7.05 -3.39
C VAL A 70 -7.49 7.60 -4.81
N THR A 71 -7.49 8.92 -4.96
CA THR A 71 -7.45 9.58 -6.27
C THR A 71 -6.01 9.89 -6.70
N SER A 72 -5.83 10.26 -7.97
CA SER A 72 -4.53 10.71 -8.48
C SER A 72 -3.96 11.92 -7.72
N GLU A 73 -4.83 12.80 -7.21
CA GLU A 73 -4.45 13.97 -6.41
C GLU A 73 -3.84 13.55 -5.07
N PHE A 74 -4.32 12.46 -4.48
CA PHE A 74 -3.72 11.91 -3.26
C PHE A 74 -2.31 11.38 -3.54
N LEU A 75 -2.13 10.64 -4.63
CA LEU A 75 -0.81 10.13 -5.04
C LEU A 75 0.19 11.28 -5.27
N LYS A 76 -0.24 12.36 -5.94
CA LYS A 76 0.58 13.58 -6.11
C LYS A 76 0.98 14.22 -4.77
N LYS A 77 0.12 14.14 -3.75
CA LYS A 77 0.45 14.63 -2.40
C LYS A 77 1.48 13.74 -1.70
N LEU A 78 1.45 12.42 -1.91
CA LEU A 78 2.49 11.53 -1.43
C LEU A 78 3.84 11.86 -2.08
N ASP A 79 3.85 12.06 -3.40
CA ASP A 79 5.06 12.45 -4.14
C ASP A 79 5.66 13.79 -3.68
N ALA A 80 4.82 14.75 -3.26
CA ALA A 80 5.27 16.04 -2.75
C ALA A 80 5.53 16.05 -1.23
N GLY A 81 5.21 14.96 -0.53
CA GLY A 81 5.34 14.85 0.92
C GLY A 81 6.75 14.55 1.39
N SER A 82 6.98 14.67 2.70
CA SER A 82 8.26 14.33 3.35
C SER A 82 8.36 12.84 3.63
N TYR A 83 8.45 12.02 2.58
CA TYR A 83 8.64 10.58 2.66
C TYR A 83 9.96 10.18 2.02
N GLN A 84 10.63 9.18 2.60
CA GLN A 84 11.64 8.44 1.86
C GLN A 84 10.91 7.52 0.87
N LYS A 85 11.15 7.74 -0.43
CA LYS A 85 10.54 6.96 -1.50
C LYS A 85 11.41 5.78 -1.90
N TYR A 86 10.80 4.62 -2.06
CA TYR A 86 11.39 3.43 -2.66
C TYR A 86 10.53 3.01 -3.85
N ASP A 87 11.15 2.56 -4.94
CA ASP A 87 10.47 2.06 -6.13
C ASP A 87 11.19 0.80 -6.59
N ALA A 88 10.48 -0.33 -6.62
CA ALA A 88 10.98 -1.60 -7.11
C ALA A 88 10.16 -2.08 -8.30
N VAL A 89 10.86 -2.55 -9.33
CA VAL A 89 10.28 -3.04 -10.57
C VAL A 89 10.52 -4.53 -10.70
N ALA A 90 9.47 -5.31 -10.95
CA ALA A 90 9.60 -6.77 -11.07
C ALA A 90 8.58 -7.37 -12.05
N GLU A 91 8.62 -8.69 -12.19
CA GLU A 91 7.75 -9.48 -13.09
C GLU A 91 6.30 -9.60 -12.58
N ASN A 92 6.07 -9.35 -11.29
CA ASN A 92 4.73 -9.37 -10.69
C ASN A 92 4.69 -8.52 -9.42
N THR A 93 3.47 -8.21 -8.96
CA THR A 93 3.21 -7.38 -7.78
C THR A 93 3.92 -7.89 -6.52
N GLY A 94 3.80 -9.19 -6.20
CA GLY A 94 4.38 -9.76 -4.98
C GLY A 94 5.90 -9.67 -4.95
N THR A 95 6.58 -9.91 -6.07
CA THR A 95 8.03 -9.77 -6.17
C THR A 95 8.45 -8.30 -6.04
N SER A 96 7.73 -7.38 -6.68
CA SER A 96 8.05 -5.94 -6.58
C SER A 96 7.88 -5.44 -5.13
N ALA A 97 6.82 -5.85 -4.44
CA ALA A 97 6.59 -5.48 -3.04
C ALA A 97 7.67 -6.05 -2.11
N ARG A 98 8.03 -7.33 -2.27
CA ARG A 98 9.11 -7.94 -1.49
C ARG A 98 10.46 -7.24 -1.69
N GLN A 99 10.76 -6.82 -2.92
CA GLN A 99 12.00 -6.10 -3.20
C GLN A 99 12.00 -4.70 -2.58
N ALA A 100 10.89 -3.95 -2.71
CA ALA A 100 10.77 -2.62 -2.12
C ALA A 100 10.90 -2.68 -0.59
N TRP A 101 10.12 -3.54 0.07
CA TRP A 101 10.19 -3.73 1.52
C TRP A 101 11.55 -4.26 1.99
N GLY A 102 12.14 -5.20 1.25
CA GLY A 102 13.49 -5.69 1.52
C GLY A 102 14.53 -4.57 1.58
N LYS A 103 14.40 -3.58 0.68
CA LYS A 103 15.30 -2.41 0.70
C LYS A 103 15.05 -1.50 1.90
N VAL A 104 13.80 -1.26 2.27
CA VAL A 104 13.43 -0.49 3.48
C VAL A 104 14.03 -1.14 4.74
N TRP A 105 13.91 -2.46 4.86
CA TRP A 105 14.47 -3.20 6.01
C TRP A 105 16.00 -3.16 6.04
N GLU A 106 16.65 -3.34 4.89
CA GLU A 106 18.11 -3.22 4.78
C GLU A 106 18.59 -1.81 5.20
N ASP A 107 17.96 -0.76 4.68
CA ASP A 107 18.33 0.63 4.98
C ASP A 107 18.08 0.99 6.44
N SER A 108 16.98 0.50 7.02
CA SER A 108 16.68 0.68 8.44
C SER A 108 17.73 -0.01 9.32
N LYS A 109 18.06 -1.27 9.00
CA LYS A 109 19.06 -2.05 9.72
C LYS A 109 20.46 -1.45 9.64
N ASN A 110 20.81 -0.88 8.48
CA ASN A 110 22.11 -0.26 8.25
C ASN A 110 22.18 1.20 8.74
N GLY A 111 21.09 1.75 9.30
CA GLY A 111 21.03 3.13 9.78
C GLY A 111 21.04 4.18 8.67
N VAL A 112 20.75 3.79 7.42
CA VAL A 112 20.61 4.70 6.27
C VAL A 112 19.36 5.57 6.44
N ILE A 113 18.29 4.98 6.99
CA ILE A 113 17.08 5.70 7.36
C ILE A 113 16.75 5.45 8.83
N LYS A 114 16.08 6.43 9.44
CA LYS A 114 15.39 6.26 10.71
C LYS A 114 13.90 6.41 10.47
N ARG A 115 13.15 5.30 10.55
CA ARG A 115 11.71 5.32 10.37
C ARG A 115 11.03 6.02 11.55
N SER A 116 9.96 6.76 11.25
CA SER A 116 9.12 7.44 12.24
C SER A 116 8.00 6.57 12.78
N PHE A 117 7.64 5.49 12.07
CA PHE A 117 6.51 4.61 12.38
C PHE A 117 5.19 5.36 12.61
N THR A 118 4.99 6.45 11.87
CA THR A 118 3.74 7.22 11.92
C THR A 118 2.74 6.68 10.91
N GLN A 119 2.98 6.91 9.61
CA GLN A 119 2.18 6.40 8.51
C GLN A 119 3.04 6.16 7.28
N ASP A 120 2.99 4.94 6.77
CA ASP A 120 3.65 4.55 5.52
C ASP A 120 2.60 4.17 4.48
N TYR A 121 2.93 4.32 3.20
CA TYR A 121 2.03 3.99 2.09
C TYR A 121 2.69 3.08 1.07
N GLU A 122 1.94 2.12 0.54
CA GLU A 122 2.34 1.26 -0.57
C GLU A 122 1.39 1.43 -1.75
N VAL A 123 1.97 1.68 -2.92
CA VAL A 123 1.26 1.80 -4.19
C VAL A 123 1.79 0.71 -5.12
N SER A 124 0.94 -0.27 -5.42
CA SER A 124 1.24 -1.32 -6.39
C SER A 124 0.67 -0.94 -7.76
N LEU A 125 1.52 -0.88 -8.79
CA LEU A 125 1.11 -0.60 -10.16
C LEU A 125 1.25 -1.86 -11.00
N THR A 126 0.23 -2.16 -11.81
CA THR A 126 0.25 -3.22 -12.83
C THR A 126 0.68 -2.65 -14.19
N PRO A 127 1.12 -3.49 -15.14
CA PRO A 127 1.43 -3.08 -16.52
C PRO A 127 0.33 -2.28 -17.23
N SER A 128 -0.93 -2.53 -16.88
CA SER A 128 -2.08 -1.84 -17.46
C SER A 128 -2.20 -0.37 -17.04
N VAL A 129 -1.52 0.04 -15.95
CA VAL A 129 -1.63 1.39 -15.37
C VAL A 129 -0.28 2.09 -15.16
N SER A 130 0.83 1.36 -15.21
CA SER A 130 2.17 1.95 -15.19
C SER A 130 2.55 2.54 -16.54
N ARG A 131 3.36 3.61 -16.54
CA ARG A 131 3.74 4.33 -17.77
C ARG A 131 4.64 3.50 -18.69
N ASP A 132 5.41 2.58 -18.12
CA ASP A 132 6.40 1.76 -18.83
C ASP A 132 5.92 0.32 -19.03
N GLY A 133 4.69 0.00 -18.63
CA GLY A 133 4.10 -1.34 -18.79
C GLY A 133 4.70 -2.40 -17.87
N LYS A 134 5.29 -2.01 -16.73
CA LYS A 134 5.88 -2.95 -15.75
C LYS A 134 5.12 -2.99 -14.43
N PHE A 135 5.38 -4.00 -13.61
CA PHE A 135 4.91 -4.01 -12.23
C PHE A 135 5.84 -3.16 -11.38
N HIS A 136 5.26 -2.20 -10.66
CA HIS A 136 5.97 -1.41 -9.67
C HIS A 136 5.36 -1.61 -8.29
N CYS A 137 6.22 -1.60 -7.26
CA CYS A 137 5.81 -1.31 -5.90
C CYS A 137 6.54 -0.05 -5.44
N ILE A 138 5.77 0.98 -5.14
CA ILE A 138 6.27 2.26 -4.65
C ILE A 138 5.91 2.39 -3.17
N LEU A 139 6.92 2.52 -2.32
CA LEU A 139 6.75 2.77 -0.88
C LEU A 139 7.06 4.23 -0.55
N TYR A 140 6.20 4.82 0.26
CA TYR A 140 6.41 6.12 0.88
C TYR A 140 6.58 5.90 2.38
N ILE A 141 7.83 5.94 2.84
CA ILE A 141 8.20 5.63 4.22
C ILE A 141 8.43 6.92 5.00
N ALA A 142 7.69 7.12 6.09
CA ALA A 142 7.84 8.28 6.94
C ALA A 142 9.12 8.14 7.79
N VAL A 143 10.03 9.11 7.68
CA VAL A 143 11.33 9.12 8.36
C VAL A 143 11.48 10.32 9.32
N VAL A 144 12.45 10.25 10.24
CA VAL A 144 12.79 11.29 11.24
C VAL A 144 14.15 11.90 10.99
#